data_AF-A0A535QZK3-F1
#
_entry.id   AF-A0A535QZK3-F1
#
_cell.length_a   1.000
_cell.length_b   1.000
_cell.length_c   1.000
_cell.angle_alpha   90.00
_cell.angle_beta   90.00
_cell.angle_gamma   90.00
#
_symmetry.space_group_name_H-M   'P 1'
#
loop_
_entity.id
_entity.type
_entity.pdbx_description
1 polymer ?
#
loop_
_entity_poly.entity_id
_entity_poly.type
_entity_poly.pdbx_seq_one_letter_code
_entity_poly.pdbx_strand_id
1 'polypeptide(L)'
;MIRLDAEECGDLTREWLVTNGLGGYASGTVAGPNTRRYHGLLMAALRPPVQRVLLLAELHTSLLGSDGEAEPLSTPSEMWLDGMLPAFRWTMEGRVLERRIWMEQGRNRTVISYRLLAGAPANLRVEPFFAHRPADLHRSERGTPDVHRMARGWQVSLGGLTTYLEARPSGSPIDSPSWIRVEHRAERERVLDDEEDLFGPGRLELPIQPGSPVTIVAGTDPLPDGWSAANSLFAARRFDRQILEALSDGNRDAMTRQLALAASQFRVIRVSQHERATGGERRTIIAGGLPVVRRLGARHHDRVARVDAGGRLPGPGAPNPYDLCQLPRPRHAAERVS
;
A
#
# COMPACT_ATOMS: atom_id res chain seq x y z
N MET A 1 4.51 -24.86 1.19
CA MET A 1 4.53 -23.74 0.22
C MET A 1 3.10 -23.29 0.06
N ILE A 2 2.80 -22.01 0.28
CA ILE A 2 1.43 -21.49 0.15
C ILE A 2 1.16 -21.24 -1.33
N ARG A 3 0.13 -21.90 -1.85
CA ARG A 3 -0.36 -21.80 -3.22
C ARG A 3 -1.88 -21.94 -3.18
N LEU A 4 -2.56 -21.09 -3.92
CA LEU A 4 -4.01 -21.02 -4.04
C LEU A 4 -4.39 -21.23 -5.49
N ASP A 5 -5.40 -22.06 -5.73
CA ASP A 5 -5.97 -22.27 -7.06
C ASP A 5 -6.98 -21.16 -7.43
N ALA A 6 -7.62 -21.29 -8.59
CA ALA A 6 -8.56 -20.30 -9.10
C ALA A 6 -9.81 -20.11 -8.20
N GLU A 7 -10.30 -21.17 -7.56
CA GLU A 7 -11.46 -21.10 -6.67
C GLU A 7 -11.08 -20.35 -5.40
N GLU A 8 -9.95 -20.72 -4.79
CA GLU A 8 -9.42 -20.04 -3.61
C GLU A 8 -9.02 -18.60 -3.89
N CYS A 9 -8.55 -18.29 -5.10
CA CYS A 9 -8.24 -16.93 -5.51
C CYS A 9 -9.47 -16.02 -5.59
N GLY A 10 -10.68 -16.58 -5.78
CA GLY A 10 -11.94 -15.83 -5.80
C GLY A 10 -12.46 -15.43 -4.42
N ASP A 11 -11.88 -15.97 -3.35
CA ASP A 11 -12.29 -15.70 -1.97
C ASP A 11 -11.76 -14.33 -1.49
N LEU A 12 -12.68 -13.39 -1.27
CA LEU A 12 -12.40 -12.04 -0.78
C LEU A 12 -11.84 -11.99 0.65
N THR A 13 -11.87 -13.10 1.39
CA THR A 13 -11.28 -13.21 2.73
C THR A 13 -9.80 -13.61 2.71
N ARG A 14 -9.28 -14.05 1.56
CA ARG A 14 -7.86 -14.35 1.38
C ARG A 14 -7.09 -13.07 1.12
N GLU A 15 -6.16 -12.77 2.02
CA GLU A 15 -5.35 -11.56 1.99
C GLU A 15 -3.86 -11.91 1.88
N TRP A 16 -3.08 -11.01 1.29
CA TRP A 16 -1.62 -11.09 1.22
C TRP A 16 -1.00 -9.84 1.83
N LEU A 17 0.24 -9.96 2.31
CA LEU A 17 0.99 -8.88 2.95
C LEU A 17 2.47 -9.02 2.59
N VAL A 18 3.09 -7.90 2.21
CA VAL A 18 4.55 -7.75 2.13
C VAL A 18 4.96 -6.44 2.79
N THR A 19 6.05 -6.47 3.55
CA THR A 19 6.48 -5.34 4.40
C THR A 19 7.88 -4.86 4.04
N ASN A 20 8.17 -3.60 4.40
CA ASN A 20 9.46 -2.96 4.11
C ASN A 20 10.37 -2.83 5.34
N GLY A 21 10.02 -3.42 6.48
CA GLY A 21 10.78 -3.31 7.72
C GLY A 21 10.77 -1.94 8.39
N LEU A 22 10.10 -0.92 7.83
CA LEU A 22 9.87 0.40 8.46
C LEU A 22 8.51 0.50 9.16
N GLY A 23 7.70 -0.56 9.12
CA GLY A 23 6.30 -0.53 9.51
C GLY A 23 5.36 -0.04 8.41
N GLY A 24 5.89 0.17 7.20
CA GLY A 24 5.13 0.29 5.96
C GLY A 24 4.96 -1.07 5.29
N TYR A 25 3.96 -1.18 4.42
CA TYR A 25 3.56 -2.43 3.80
C TYR A 25 2.76 -2.23 2.51
N ALA A 26 2.61 -3.32 1.76
CA ALA A 26 1.61 -3.48 0.72
C ALA A 26 0.77 -4.72 1.06
N SER A 27 -0.55 -4.60 0.93
CA SER A 27 -1.49 -5.68 1.21
C SER A 27 -2.78 -5.51 0.42
N GLY A 28 -3.44 -6.62 0.15
CA GLY A 28 -4.74 -6.61 -0.51
C GLY A 28 -5.38 -7.99 -0.45
N THR A 29 -6.54 -8.13 -1.09
CA THR A 29 -7.14 -9.45 -1.30
C THR A 29 -6.40 -10.17 -2.42
N VAL A 30 -6.47 -11.50 -2.43
CA VAL A 30 -5.96 -12.33 -3.53
C VAL A 30 -6.81 -12.11 -4.79
N ALA A 31 -8.12 -11.96 -4.62
CA ALA A 31 -9.07 -11.71 -5.70
C ALA A 31 -8.86 -10.38 -6.44
N GLY A 32 -8.19 -9.40 -5.81
CA GLY A 32 -7.88 -8.10 -6.39
C GLY A 32 -8.51 -6.92 -5.66
N PRO A 33 -9.84 -6.88 -5.44
CA PRO A 33 -10.51 -5.72 -4.83
C PRO A 33 -10.04 -5.41 -3.40
N ASN A 34 -9.90 -4.12 -3.08
CA ASN A 34 -9.60 -3.65 -1.73
C ASN A 34 -10.86 -3.66 -0.84
N THR A 35 -11.04 -4.70 -0.03
CA THR A 35 -12.20 -4.83 0.88
C THR A 35 -12.07 -4.04 2.18
N ARG A 36 -10.87 -3.57 2.53
CA ARG A 36 -10.56 -2.81 3.76
C ARG A 36 -9.85 -1.51 3.45
N ARG A 37 -10.04 -0.50 4.29
CA ARG A 37 -9.38 0.82 4.18
C ARG A 37 -7.86 0.78 4.39
N TYR A 38 -7.32 -0.34 4.84
CA TYR A 38 -5.89 -0.54 5.05
C TYR A 38 -5.23 -1.33 3.92
N HIS A 39 -6.02 -1.83 2.96
CA HIS A 39 -5.47 -2.42 1.75
C HIS A 39 -4.92 -1.32 0.85
N GLY A 40 -3.84 -1.65 0.14
CA GLY A 40 -3.03 -0.67 -0.54
C GLY A 40 -1.76 -1.27 -1.08
N LEU A 41 -1.31 -0.74 -2.22
CA LEU A 41 -0.02 -1.09 -2.81
C LEU A 41 1.14 -0.31 -2.18
N LEU A 42 0.88 0.83 -1.52
CA LEU A 42 1.90 1.55 -0.77
C LEU A 42 1.31 2.22 0.48
N MET A 43 1.36 1.50 1.60
CA MET A 43 1.22 2.08 2.94
C MET A 43 2.61 2.48 3.45
N ALA A 44 2.93 3.76 3.42
CA ALA A 44 4.23 4.28 3.84
C ALA A 44 4.23 4.64 5.32
N ALA A 45 5.30 4.31 6.05
CA ALA A 45 5.53 4.81 7.40
C ALA A 45 6.44 6.05 7.31
N LEU A 46 5.89 7.26 7.47
CA LEU A 46 6.64 8.51 7.31
C LEU A 46 7.46 8.87 8.56
N ARG A 47 7.08 8.36 9.73
CA ARG A 47 7.88 8.38 10.95
C ARG A 47 7.97 6.96 11.53
N PRO A 48 8.83 6.08 10.97
CA PRO A 48 8.88 4.68 11.36
C PRO A 48 8.91 4.47 12.88
N PRO A 49 8.06 3.60 13.44
CA PRO A 49 7.09 2.72 12.78
C PRO A 49 5.66 3.27 12.67
N VAL A 50 5.47 4.56 12.99
CA VAL A 50 4.16 5.24 13.11
C VAL A 50 3.91 6.18 11.93
N GLN A 51 2.77 6.90 11.99
CA GLN A 51 2.31 7.81 10.93
C GLN A 51 2.28 7.11 9.57
N ARG A 52 1.47 6.05 9.53
CA ARG A 52 1.19 5.33 8.29
C ARG A 52 0.28 6.18 7.42
N VAL A 53 0.63 6.29 6.15
CA VAL A 53 -0.16 6.97 5.13
C VAL A 53 -0.38 6.02 3.96
N LEU A 54 -1.62 5.94 3.47
CA LEU A 54 -1.94 5.25 2.23
C LEU A 54 -1.63 6.20 1.08
N LEU A 55 -0.68 5.82 0.25
CA LEU A 55 -0.25 6.62 -0.90
C LEU A 55 -0.89 6.07 -2.18
N LEU A 56 -0.53 4.84 -2.56
CA LEU A 56 -1.08 4.13 -3.72
C LEU A 56 -2.04 3.05 -3.23
N ALA A 57 -3.32 3.17 -3.58
CA ALA A 57 -4.36 2.23 -3.17
C ALA A 57 -4.38 1.01 -4.10
N GLU A 58 -4.49 1.25 -5.41
CA GLU A 58 -4.64 0.16 -6.38
C GLU A 58 -4.09 0.54 -7.76
N LEU A 59 -3.83 -0.49 -8.57
CA LEU A 59 -3.59 -0.38 -9.99
C LEU A 59 -4.71 -1.12 -10.71
N HIS A 60 -5.49 -0.43 -11.53
CA HIS A 60 -6.36 -1.11 -12.49
C HIS A 60 -5.50 -1.51 -13.68
N THR A 61 -5.48 -2.80 -14.00
CA THR A 61 -4.61 -3.34 -15.04
C THR A 61 -5.39 -4.19 -16.01
N SER A 62 -5.11 -4.01 -17.29
CA SER A 62 -5.71 -4.78 -18.38
C SER A 62 -4.67 -5.12 -19.44
N LEU A 63 -4.90 -6.23 -20.15
CA LEU A 63 -4.21 -6.52 -21.40
C LEU A 63 -5.05 -5.97 -22.55
N LEU A 64 -4.40 -5.27 -23.48
CA LEU A 64 -5.06 -4.83 -24.71
C LEU A 64 -4.96 -5.94 -25.75
N GLY A 65 -6.12 -6.36 -26.25
CA GLY A 65 -6.26 -7.29 -27.37
C GLY A 65 -5.75 -6.68 -28.68
N SER A 66 -5.67 -7.50 -29.73
CA SER A 66 -5.24 -7.05 -31.06
C SER A 66 -6.22 -6.07 -31.73
N ASP A 67 -7.48 -6.08 -31.29
CA ASP A 67 -8.55 -5.17 -31.68
C ASP A 67 -8.58 -3.87 -30.85
N GLY A 68 -7.73 -3.76 -29.82
CA GLY A 68 -7.65 -2.61 -28.92
C GLY A 68 -8.60 -2.68 -27.72
N GLU A 69 -9.41 -3.74 -27.59
CA GLU A 69 -10.26 -3.95 -26.43
C GLU A 69 -9.42 -4.27 -25.18
N ALA A 70 -9.85 -3.74 -24.04
CA ALA A 70 -9.13 -3.89 -22.78
C ALA A 70 -9.74 -5.01 -21.96
N GLU A 71 -8.98 -6.10 -21.76
CA GLU A 71 -9.37 -7.23 -20.91
C GLU A 71 -8.79 -7.03 -19.50
N PRO A 72 -9.60 -6.73 -18.46
CA PRO A 72 -9.09 -6.49 -17.11
C PRO A 72 -8.49 -7.75 -16.49
N LEU A 73 -7.39 -7.58 -15.76
CA LEU A 73 -6.86 -8.62 -14.88
C LEU A 73 -7.79 -8.76 -13.67
N SER A 74 -8.77 -9.65 -13.81
CA SER A 74 -9.75 -9.98 -12.78
C SER A 74 -9.16 -10.96 -11.76
N THR A 75 -9.93 -11.96 -11.31
CA THR A 75 -9.46 -12.98 -10.37
C THR A 75 -8.30 -13.78 -10.98
N PRO A 76 -7.16 -13.92 -10.29
CA PRO A 76 -6.06 -14.74 -10.79
C PRO A 76 -6.46 -16.22 -10.86
N SER A 77 -5.92 -16.93 -11.86
CA SER A 77 -6.08 -18.39 -11.96
C SER A 77 -5.23 -19.14 -10.95
N GLU A 78 -4.23 -18.48 -10.38
CA GLU A 78 -3.35 -19.03 -9.35
C GLU A 78 -2.63 -17.91 -8.58
N MET A 79 -2.43 -18.12 -7.28
CA MET A 79 -1.58 -17.28 -6.43
C MET A 79 -0.62 -18.16 -5.64
N TRP A 80 0.61 -17.69 -5.43
CA TRP A 80 1.54 -18.35 -4.52
C TRP A 80 2.46 -17.34 -3.83
N LEU A 81 3.08 -17.80 -2.75
CA LEU A 81 4.16 -17.08 -2.08
C LEU A 81 5.52 -17.67 -2.50
N ASP A 82 6.36 -16.84 -3.11
CA ASP A 82 7.80 -17.10 -3.24
C ASP A 82 8.52 -16.48 -2.04
N GLY A 83 8.74 -17.29 -1.00
CA GLY A 83 9.08 -16.77 0.32
C GLY A 83 7.87 -16.06 0.93
N MET A 84 7.97 -14.73 1.07
CA MET A 84 6.84 -13.85 1.41
C MET A 84 6.38 -12.96 0.26
N LEU A 85 6.96 -13.14 -0.94
CA LEU A 85 6.64 -12.30 -2.09
C LEU A 85 5.43 -12.87 -2.84
N PRO A 86 4.27 -12.21 -2.83
CA PRO A 86 3.09 -12.70 -3.53
C PRO A 86 3.29 -12.62 -5.04
N ALA A 87 2.95 -13.71 -5.70
CA ALA A 87 2.91 -13.84 -7.14
C ALA A 87 1.54 -14.38 -7.57
N PHE A 88 1.05 -13.87 -8.68
CA PHE A 88 -0.28 -14.10 -9.22
C PHE A 88 -0.14 -14.46 -10.70
N ARG A 89 -1.00 -15.35 -11.19
CA ARG A 89 -1.04 -15.72 -12.59
C ARG A 89 -2.45 -15.54 -13.14
N TRP A 90 -2.52 -15.11 -14.40
CA TRP A 90 -3.74 -15.10 -15.20
C TRP A 90 -3.49 -15.87 -16.49
N THR A 91 -4.50 -16.63 -16.91
CA THR A 91 -4.53 -17.29 -18.22
C THR A 91 -5.71 -16.71 -18.99
N MET A 92 -5.44 -15.92 -20.03
CA MET A 92 -6.42 -15.11 -20.74
C MET A 92 -6.06 -15.13 -22.23
N GLU A 93 -6.99 -15.50 -23.12
CA GLU A 93 -6.79 -15.52 -24.58
C GLU A 93 -5.48 -16.21 -25.06
N GLY A 94 -5.12 -17.36 -24.49
CA GLY A 94 -3.88 -18.07 -24.84
C GLY A 94 -2.59 -17.38 -24.37
N ARG A 95 -2.71 -16.32 -23.57
CA ARG A 95 -1.61 -15.66 -22.85
C ARG A 95 -1.56 -16.13 -21.40
N VAL A 96 -0.35 -16.17 -20.86
CA VAL A 96 -0.11 -16.43 -19.44
C VAL A 96 0.68 -15.27 -18.86
N LEU A 97 0.05 -14.47 -18.00
CA LEU A 97 0.66 -13.31 -17.36
C LEU A 97 0.97 -13.62 -15.90
N GLU A 98 2.18 -13.32 -15.44
CA GLU A 98 2.54 -13.32 -14.02
C GLU A 98 2.68 -11.88 -13.52
N ARG A 99 2.10 -11.60 -12.35
CA ARG A 99 2.38 -10.39 -11.54
C ARG A 99 3.07 -10.79 -10.26
N ARG A 100 4.10 -10.06 -9.85
CA ARG A 100 4.77 -10.22 -8.56
C ARG A 100 4.90 -8.88 -7.85
N ILE A 101 4.69 -8.89 -6.54
CA ILE A 101 4.75 -7.69 -5.71
C ILE A 101 5.80 -7.88 -4.61
N TRP A 102 6.63 -6.87 -4.38
CA TRP A 102 7.53 -6.80 -3.22
C TRP A 102 7.77 -5.36 -2.79
N MET A 103 8.31 -5.19 -1.57
CA MET A 103 8.79 -3.90 -1.10
C MET A 103 10.29 -3.92 -0.85
N GLU A 104 10.95 -2.80 -1.09
CA GLU A 104 12.36 -2.64 -0.76
C GLU A 104 12.54 -2.49 0.75
N GLN A 105 13.37 -3.33 1.36
CA GLN A 105 13.67 -3.24 2.79
C GLN A 105 14.28 -1.88 3.15
N GLY A 106 13.78 -1.26 4.22
CA GLY A 106 14.21 0.04 4.70
C GLY A 106 13.76 1.23 3.85
N ARG A 107 12.84 1.04 2.89
CA ARG A 107 12.34 2.12 2.01
C ARG A 107 10.83 2.04 1.85
N ASN A 108 10.15 3.19 1.81
CA ASN A 108 8.75 3.27 1.41
C ASN A 108 8.65 3.19 -0.12
N ARG A 109 8.97 2.01 -0.67
CA ARG A 109 8.93 1.72 -2.09
C ARG A 109 8.38 0.32 -2.36
N THR A 110 7.34 0.26 -3.17
CA THR A 110 6.73 -0.97 -3.67
C THR A 110 7.10 -1.16 -5.13
N VAL A 111 7.36 -2.41 -5.50
CA VAL A 111 7.71 -2.82 -6.86
C VAL A 111 6.72 -3.88 -7.30
N ILE A 112 6.14 -3.68 -8.48
CA ILE A 112 5.12 -4.54 -9.07
C ILE A 112 5.61 -4.93 -10.46
N SER A 113 5.99 -6.18 -10.65
CA SER A 113 6.53 -6.69 -11.91
C SER A 113 5.52 -7.57 -12.62
N TYR A 114 5.33 -7.32 -13.91
CA TYR A 114 4.50 -8.07 -14.83
C TYR A 114 5.39 -8.78 -15.85
N ARG A 115 5.12 -10.06 -16.09
CA ARG A 115 5.83 -10.90 -17.05
C ARG A 115 4.83 -11.67 -17.89
N LEU A 116 4.87 -11.48 -19.20
CA LEU A 116 4.20 -12.40 -20.12
C LEU A 116 5.06 -13.66 -20.20
N LEU A 117 4.54 -14.79 -19.71
CA LEU A 117 5.25 -16.07 -19.67
C LEU A 117 5.03 -16.86 -20.97
N ALA A 118 3.84 -16.76 -21.56
CA ALA A 118 3.47 -17.42 -22.81
C ALA A 118 2.40 -16.59 -23.54
N GLY A 119 2.28 -16.84 -24.85
CA GLY A 119 1.33 -16.15 -25.74
C GLY A 119 1.95 -15.02 -26.56
N ALA A 120 1.13 -14.44 -27.44
CA ALA A 120 1.56 -13.36 -28.33
C ALA A 120 1.80 -12.05 -27.55
N PRO A 121 2.74 -11.19 -28.00
CA PRO A 121 2.93 -9.85 -27.45
C PRO A 121 1.62 -9.06 -27.34
N ALA A 122 1.57 -8.17 -26.36
CA ALA A 122 0.40 -7.33 -26.07
C ALA A 122 0.84 -5.98 -25.49
N ASN A 123 -0.13 -5.11 -25.21
CA ASN A 123 0.09 -3.92 -24.39
C ASN A 123 -0.57 -4.12 -23.03
N LEU A 124 0.21 -3.90 -21.96
CA LEU A 124 -0.30 -3.81 -20.61
C LEU A 124 -0.72 -2.36 -20.34
N ARG A 125 -2.01 -2.15 -20.07
CA ARG A 125 -2.53 -0.87 -19.59
C ARG A 125 -2.53 -0.86 -18.07
N VAL A 126 -2.01 0.21 -17.48
CA VAL A 126 -1.92 0.40 -16.02
C VAL A 126 -2.46 1.77 -15.64
N GLU A 127 -3.49 1.78 -14.80
CA GLU A 127 -4.14 2.97 -14.25
C GLU A 127 -3.92 3.03 -12.73
N PRO A 128 -3.04 3.92 -12.24
CA PRO A 128 -2.79 4.05 -10.81
C PRO A 128 -3.80 4.95 -10.11
N PHE A 129 -4.27 4.50 -8.94
CA PHE A 129 -5.20 5.25 -8.10
C PHE A 129 -4.60 5.52 -6.70
N PHE A 130 -4.52 6.80 -6.37
CA PHE A 130 -3.85 7.31 -5.17
C PHE A 130 -4.85 7.80 -4.13
N ALA A 131 -4.58 7.50 -2.87
CA ALA A 131 -5.39 7.92 -1.73
C ALA A 131 -4.83 9.17 -1.03
N HIS A 132 -3.50 9.21 -0.83
CA HIS A 132 -2.78 10.23 -0.06
C HIS A 132 -3.51 10.64 1.23
N ARG A 133 -3.69 9.69 2.15
CA ARG A 133 -4.31 9.94 3.46
C ARG A 133 -3.63 9.20 4.60
N PRO A 134 -3.72 9.68 5.84
CA PRO A 134 -3.37 8.87 7.02
C PRO A 134 -4.17 7.57 7.10
N ALA A 135 -3.56 6.51 7.63
CA ALA A 135 -4.17 5.18 7.69
C ALA A 135 -5.39 5.10 8.63
N ASP A 136 -5.39 5.92 9.68
CA ASP A 136 -6.48 6.03 10.66
C ASP A 136 -7.65 6.89 10.17
N LEU A 137 -7.40 7.73 9.16
CA LEU A 137 -8.39 8.59 8.54
C LEU A 137 -8.98 7.96 7.29
N HIS A 138 -10.13 8.50 6.91
CA HIS A 138 -10.84 8.20 5.70
C HIS A 138 -10.93 9.49 4.87
N ARG A 139 -10.79 9.40 3.54
CA ARG A 139 -10.91 10.55 2.66
C ARG A 139 -12.30 10.53 2.01
N SER A 140 -13.20 11.32 2.59
CA SER A 140 -14.52 11.60 2.04
C SER A 140 -14.55 12.86 1.16
N GLU A 141 -13.46 13.63 1.12
CA GLU A 141 -13.37 14.88 0.35
C GLU A 141 -12.20 14.85 -0.65
N ARG A 142 -12.53 15.18 -1.90
CA ARG A 142 -11.57 15.36 -2.98
C ARG A 142 -10.73 16.60 -2.70
N GLY A 143 -9.41 16.45 -2.74
CA GLY A 143 -8.48 17.58 -2.67
C GLY A 143 -8.10 18.09 -4.07
N THR A 144 -7.15 19.00 -4.11
CA THR A 144 -6.52 19.47 -5.36
C THR A 144 -5.19 18.76 -5.55
N PRO A 145 -5.09 17.78 -6.46
CA PRO A 145 -3.84 17.09 -6.74
C PRO A 145 -2.92 17.99 -7.58
N ASP A 146 -1.64 18.00 -7.24
CA ASP A 146 -0.56 18.57 -8.05
C ASP A 146 0.19 17.43 -8.74
N VAL A 147 0.16 17.40 -10.08
CA VAL A 147 0.68 16.29 -10.88
C VAL A 147 1.78 16.79 -11.79
N HIS A 148 2.99 16.30 -11.55
CA HIS A 148 4.14 16.55 -12.41
C HIS A 148 4.41 15.31 -13.26
N ARG A 149 4.30 15.45 -14.57
CA ARG A 149 4.63 14.40 -15.52
C ARG A 149 6.15 14.18 -15.56
N MET A 150 6.55 12.94 -15.37
CA MET A 150 7.94 12.50 -15.50
C MET A 150 8.12 11.73 -16.80
N ALA A 151 9.37 11.54 -17.24
CA ALA A 151 9.67 10.79 -18.47
C ALA A 151 9.10 9.35 -18.47
N ARG A 152 8.93 8.75 -17.28
CA ARG A 152 8.55 7.35 -17.12
C ARG A 152 7.32 7.15 -16.23
N GLY A 153 6.56 8.21 -15.94
CA GLY A 153 5.39 8.15 -15.07
C GLY A 153 5.03 9.52 -14.49
N TRP A 154 4.69 9.57 -13.20
CA TRP A 154 4.21 10.79 -12.54
C TRP A 154 4.78 10.96 -11.13
N GLN A 155 4.99 12.21 -10.73
CA GLN A 155 5.00 12.63 -9.35
C GLN A 155 3.62 13.20 -9.03
N VAL A 156 2.92 12.63 -8.06
CA VAL A 156 1.60 13.07 -7.61
C VAL A 156 1.71 13.58 -6.19
N SER A 157 1.25 14.80 -5.95
CA SER A 157 1.17 15.38 -4.60
C SER A 157 -0.27 15.74 -4.26
N LEU A 158 -0.73 15.32 -3.08
CA LEU A 158 -2.09 15.59 -2.62
C LEU A 158 -2.09 15.69 -1.09
N GLY A 159 -2.65 16.78 -0.55
CA GLY A 159 -2.72 17.00 0.90
C GLY A 159 -1.34 17.06 1.58
N GLY A 160 -0.33 17.58 0.88
CA GLY A 160 1.06 17.69 1.39
C GLY A 160 1.86 16.38 1.38
N LEU A 161 1.29 15.30 0.82
CA LEU A 161 1.96 14.02 0.63
C LEU A 161 2.31 13.84 -0.84
N THR A 162 3.53 13.35 -1.13
CA THR A 162 4.03 13.15 -2.49
C THR A 162 4.38 11.68 -2.74
N THR A 163 4.00 11.18 -3.91
CA THR A 163 4.35 9.85 -4.39
C THR A 163 4.94 9.93 -5.79
N TYR A 164 6.02 9.19 -6.01
CA TYR A 164 6.62 8.97 -7.32
C TYR A 164 6.16 7.61 -7.84
N LEU A 165 5.63 7.57 -9.06
CA LEU A 165 5.29 6.35 -9.77
C LEU A 165 5.99 6.33 -11.12
N GLU A 166 6.76 5.28 -11.37
CA GLU A 166 7.51 5.10 -12.61
C GLU A 166 7.38 3.69 -13.18
N ALA A 167 7.43 3.58 -14.50
CA ALA A 167 7.52 2.31 -15.22
C ALA A 167 8.94 2.02 -15.75
N ARG A 168 9.30 0.74 -15.80
CA ARG A 168 10.52 0.20 -16.42
C ARG A 168 10.17 -1.06 -17.24
N PRO A 169 10.39 -1.08 -18.57
CA PRO A 169 10.83 0.03 -19.42
C PRO A 169 9.84 1.20 -19.42
N SER A 170 10.22 2.33 -20.02
CA SER A 170 9.31 3.47 -20.14
C SER A 170 8.08 3.06 -20.95
N GLY A 171 6.89 3.40 -20.44
CA GLY A 171 5.65 3.33 -21.21
C GLY A 171 5.33 4.66 -21.85
N SER A 172 4.16 4.71 -22.48
CA SER A 172 3.52 5.93 -22.97
C SER A 172 2.49 6.41 -21.95
N PRO A 173 2.82 7.36 -21.06
CA PRO A 173 1.85 7.91 -20.13
C PRO A 173 0.85 8.82 -20.87
N ILE A 174 -0.44 8.55 -20.69
CA ILE A 174 -1.56 9.33 -21.22
C ILE A 174 -2.20 10.03 -20.02
N ASP A 175 -2.21 11.37 -20.01
CA ASP A 175 -2.86 12.10 -18.91
C ASP A 175 -4.36 12.08 -19.13
N SER A 176 -5.09 11.60 -18.15
CA SER A 176 -6.54 11.60 -18.11
C SER A 176 -6.96 11.63 -16.64
N PRO A 177 -6.73 12.78 -15.96
CA PRO A 177 -6.94 12.87 -14.53
C PRO A 177 -8.40 12.61 -14.18
N SER A 178 -8.63 11.75 -13.21
CA SER A 178 -9.97 11.32 -12.80
C SER A 178 -10.02 11.05 -11.30
N TRP A 179 -11.24 11.10 -10.77
CA TRP A 179 -11.55 10.65 -9.43
C TRP A 179 -12.53 9.50 -9.52
N ILE A 180 -12.21 8.40 -8.86
CA ILE A 180 -13.11 7.26 -8.72
C ILE A 180 -13.54 7.16 -7.26
N ARG A 181 -14.72 6.59 -7.04
CA ARG A 181 -15.19 6.22 -5.72
C ARG A 181 -15.17 4.71 -5.57
N VAL A 182 -14.61 4.22 -4.48
CA VAL A 182 -14.51 2.79 -4.17
C VAL A 182 -15.21 2.48 -2.85
N GLU A 183 -15.72 1.26 -2.72
CA GLU A 183 -16.38 0.77 -1.50
C GLU A 183 -15.56 -0.35 -0.84
N HIS A 184 -15.35 -0.24 0.47
CA HIS A 184 -14.66 -1.23 1.29
C HIS A 184 -15.66 -2.14 1.98
N ARG A 185 -16.07 -3.22 1.29
CA ARG A 185 -17.09 -4.16 1.74
C ARG A 185 -16.90 -4.65 3.19
N ALA A 186 -15.67 -4.95 3.62
CA ALA A 186 -15.43 -5.45 4.97
C ALA A 186 -15.53 -4.35 6.05
N GLU A 187 -15.35 -3.08 5.70
CA GLU A 187 -15.61 -1.94 6.60
C GLU A 187 -17.13 -1.70 6.71
N ARG A 188 -17.87 -1.85 5.61
CA ARG A 188 -19.34 -1.80 5.61
C ARG A 188 -19.95 -2.85 6.52
N GLU A 189 -19.45 -4.09 6.46
CA GLU A 189 -19.85 -5.19 7.35
C GLU A 189 -19.57 -4.90 8.83
N ARG A 190 -18.64 -3.97 9.12
CA ARG A 190 -18.32 -3.49 10.46
C ARG A 190 -19.02 -2.18 10.84
N VAL A 191 -19.87 -1.65 9.95
CA VAL A 191 -20.58 -0.37 10.12
C VAL A 191 -19.60 0.79 10.34
N LEU A 192 -18.52 0.79 9.56
CA LEU A 192 -17.51 1.85 9.49
C LEU A 192 -17.64 2.60 8.16
N ASP A 193 -16.99 3.77 8.05
CA ASP A 193 -16.92 4.53 6.80
C ASP A 193 -16.24 3.67 5.71
N ASP A 194 -16.98 3.38 4.64
CA ASP A 194 -16.62 2.41 3.61
C ASP A 194 -16.37 3.00 2.22
N GLU A 195 -16.73 4.26 1.94
CA GLU A 195 -16.62 4.88 0.60
C GLU A 195 -15.40 5.80 0.43
N GLU A 196 -14.34 5.41 -0.30
CA GLU A 196 -13.17 6.27 -0.49
C GLU A 196 -13.11 6.91 -1.89
N ASP A 197 -12.74 8.20 -1.97
CA ASP A 197 -12.39 8.87 -3.24
C ASP A 197 -10.88 8.71 -3.53
N LEU A 198 -10.54 8.10 -4.68
CA LEU A 198 -9.17 7.92 -5.16
C LEU A 198 -8.89 8.75 -6.40
N PHE A 199 -7.70 9.35 -6.47
CA PHE A 199 -7.27 10.15 -7.60
C PHE A 199 -6.38 9.34 -8.56
N GLY A 200 -6.69 9.36 -9.86
CA GLY A 200 -5.83 8.82 -10.91
C GLY A 200 -5.31 9.94 -11.82
N PRO A 201 -3.99 10.03 -12.11
CA PRO A 201 -3.45 11.04 -13.03
C PRO A 201 -3.66 10.68 -14.52
N GLY A 202 -3.92 9.41 -14.82
CA GLY A 202 -4.02 8.90 -16.18
C GLY A 202 -3.65 7.42 -16.26
N ARG A 203 -3.17 6.98 -17.43
CA ARG A 203 -2.80 5.59 -17.68
C ARG A 203 -1.45 5.43 -18.37
N LEU A 204 -0.78 4.32 -18.12
CA LEU A 204 0.42 3.89 -18.85
C LEU A 204 0.04 2.78 -19.82
N GLU A 205 0.48 2.88 -21.06
CA GLU A 205 0.43 1.77 -22.02
C GLU A 205 1.86 1.27 -22.26
N LEU A 206 2.08 -0.02 -21.97
CA LEU A 206 3.39 -0.63 -21.84
C LEU A 206 3.45 -1.90 -22.70
N PRO A 207 4.27 -1.93 -23.77
CA PRO A 207 4.48 -3.15 -24.55
C PRO A 207 5.03 -4.26 -23.66
N ILE A 208 4.43 -5.44 -23.74
CA ILE A 208 4.84 -6.62 -22.99
C ILE A 208 4.94 -7.84 -23.91
N GLN A 209 6.04 -8.56 -23.78
CA GLN A 209 6.34 -9.77 -24.56
C GLN A 209 7.14 -10.76 -23.72
N PRO A 210 7.18 -12.06 -24.10
CA PRO A 210 7.99 -13.04 -23.39
C PRO A 210 9.45 -12.61 -23.30
N GLY A 211 10.03 -12.70 -22.10
CA GLY A 211 11.40 -12.29 -21.82
C GLY A 211 11.62 -10.79 -21.55
N SER A 212 10.63 -9.93 -21.78
CA SER A 212 10.70 -8.48 -21.52
C SER A 212 9.71 -8.07 -20.43
N PRO A 213 10.10 -8.10 -19.14
CA PRO A 213 9.22 -7.71 -18.04
C PRO A 213 8.91 -6.21 -18.05
N VAL A 214 7.71 -5.87 -17.58
CA VAL A 214 7.30 -4.50 -17.26
C VAL A 214 7.23 -4.38 -15.75
N THR A 215 7.76 -3.30 -15.19
CA THR A 215 7.80 -3.07 -13.74
C THR A 215 7.28 -1.68 -13.42
N ILE A 216 6.31 -1.61 -12.53
CA ILE A 216 5.80 -0.38 -11.93
C ILE A 216 6.44 -0.22 -10.56
N VAL A 217 6.99 0.95 -10.28
CA VAL A 217 7.63 1.26 -9.01
C VAL A 217 6.96 2.49 -8.42
N ALA A 218 6.47 2.38 -7.19
CA ALA A 218 5.86 3.48 -6.47
C ALA A 218 6.61 3.72 -5.16
N GLY A 219 6.90 4.97 -4.81
CA GLY A 219 7.57 5.29 -3.56
C GLY A 219 7.49 6.75 -3.13
N THR A 220 7.98 7.03 -1.92
CA THR A 220 8.07 8.40 -1.37
C THR A 220 9.23 9.22 -1.92
N ASP A 221 10.18 8.55 -2.58
CA ASP A 221 11.40 9.15 -3.12
C ASP A 221 11.58 8.73 -4.59
N PRO A 222 12.14 9.61 -5.44
CA PRO A 222 12.43 9.30 -6.84
C PRO A 222 13.22 8.01 -7.01
N LEU A 223 13.01 7.33 -8.14
CA LEU A 223 13.78 6.13 -8.44
C LEU A 223 15.21 6.52 -8.86
N PRO A 224 16.28 5.93 -8.28
CA PRO A 224 17.65 6.22 -8.70
C PRO A 224 17.89 5.80 -10.16
N ASP A 225 18.71 6.54 -10.90
CA ASP A 225 18.98 6.27 -12.33
C ASP A 225 19.54 4.86 -12.61
N GLY A 226 20.33 4.32 -11.69
CA GLY A 226 20.90 2.96 -11.77
C GLY A 226 20.05 1.86 -11.15
N TRP A 227 18.78 2.15 -10.80
CA TRP A 227 17.92 1.16 -10.16
C TRP A 227 17.62 -0.02 -11.10
N SER A 228 17.63 -1.23 -10.54
CA SER A 228 17.38 -2.48 -11.27
C SER A 228 16.35 -3.34 -10.55
N ALA A 229 15.30 -3.73 -11.27
CA ALA A 229 14.27 -4.63 -10.77
C ALA A 229 14.87 -5.98 -10.35
N ALA A 230 15.86 -6.48 -11.09
CA ALA A 230 16.53 -7.74 -10.77
C ALA A 230 17.31 -7.65 -9.45
N ASN A 231 18.06 -6.57 -9.24
CA ASN A 231 18.81 -6.35 -8.00
C ASN A 231 17.86 -6.15 -6.81
N SER A 232 16.77 -5.40 -7.02
CA SER A 232 15.72 -5.18 -6.01
C SER A 232 15.05 -6.50 -5.59
N LEU A 233 14.65 -7.33 -6.57
CA LEU A 233 14.07 -8.66 -6.30
C LEU A 233 15.07 -9.61 -5.63
N PHE A 234 16.34 -9.58 -6.06
CA PHE A 234 17.39 -10.36 -5.42
C PHE A 234 17.56 -9.97 -3.95
N ALA A 235 17.57 -8.67 -3.64
CA ALA A 235 17.64 -8.17 -2.27
C ALA A 235 16.43 -8.62 -1.44
N ALA A 236 15.22 -8.58 -2.00
CA ALA A 236 14.01 -9.06 -1.33
C ALA A 236 14.07 -10.57 -1.02
N ARG A 237 14.48 -11.41 -1.97
CA ARG A 237 14.66 -12.85 -1.75
C ARG A 237 15.82 -13.17 -0.79
N ARG A 238 16.88 -12.38 -0.81
CA ARG A 238 18.01 -12.52 0.12
C ARG A 238 17.57 -12.27 1.56
N PHE A 239 16.69 -11.29 1.79
CA PHE A 239 16.13 -11.04 3.11
C PHE A 239 15.41 -12.28 3.66
N ASP A 240 14.50 -12.88 2.89
CA ASP A 240 13.81 -14.12 3.27
C ASP A 240 14.80 -15.26 3.55
N ARG A 241 15.82 -15.40 2.70
CA ARG A 241 16.86 -16.43 2.88
C ARG A 241 17.62 -16.26 4.20
N GLN A 242 17.98 -15.04 4.57
CA GLN A 242 18.69 -14.76 5.83
C GLN A 242 17.84 -15.12 7.06
N ILE A 243 16.52 -14.95 6.99
CA ILE A 243 15.61 -15.41 8.06
C ILE A 243 15.67 -16.93 8.19
N LEU A 244 15.64 -17.64 7.06
CA LEU A 244 15.67 -19.10 7.05
C LEU A 244 17.02 -19.67 7.49
N GLU A 245 18.13 -19.04 7.11
CA GLU A 245 19.49 -19.44 7.54
C GLU A 245 19.71 -19.22 9.05
N ALA A 246 19.00 -18.27 9.65
CA ALA A 246 19.05 -18.02 11.10
C ALA A 246 18.27 -19.06 11.93
N LEU A 247 17.46 -19.92 11.31
CA LEU A 247 16.78 -21.01 12.00
C LEU A 247 17.79 -22.14 12.27
N SER A 248 17.99 -22.49 13.54
CA SER A 248 18.86 -23.60 13.94
C SER A 248 18.42 -24.95 13.35
N ASP A 249 19.38 -25.88 13.20
CA ASP A 249 19.25 -27.11 12.41
C ASP A 249 18.10 -28.05 12.77
N GLY A 250 17.56 -27.96 13.99
CA GLY A 250 16.49 -28.84 14.47
C GLY A 250 15.08 -28.53 13.95
N ASN A 251 14.86 -27.41 13.24
CA ASN A 251 13.50 -26.89 12.96
C ASN A 251 13.28 -26.55 11.47
N ARG A 252 13.42 -27.55 10.59
CA ARG A 252 13.46 -27.38 9.12
C ARG A 252 12.21 -27.79 8.35
N ASP A 253 11.12 -28.19 9.02
CA ASP A 253 9.90 -28.52 8.28
C ASP A 253 9.36 -27.29 7.52
N ALA A 254 8.56 -27.54 6.48
CA ALA A 254 8.06 -26.50 5.60
C ALA A 254 7.15 -25.48 6.31
N MET A 255 6.42 -25.90 7.36
CA MET A 255 5.53 -25.05 8.13
C MET A 255 6.33 -24.10 9.01
N THR A 256 7.30 -24.60 9.77
CA THR A 256 8.20 -23.80 10.61
C THR A 256 8.92 -22.73 9.80
N ARG A 257 9.44 -23.09 8.62
CA ARG A 257 10.08 -22.14 7.70
C ARG A 257 9.12 -21.04 7.25
N GLN A 258 7.89 -21.40 6.88
CA GLN A 258 6.87 -20.44 6.47
C GLN A 258 6.45 -19.53 7.64
N LEU A 259 6.31 -20.06 8.85
CA LEU A 259 5.97 -19.29 10.04
C LEU A 259 7.07 -18.30 10.41
N ALA A 260 8.35 -18.70 10.31
CA ALA A 260 9.47 -17.80 10.53
C ALA A 260 9.48 -16.63 9.54
N LEU A 261 9.23 -16.92 8.26
CA LEU A 261 9.07 -15.91 7.22
C LEU A 261 7.87 -14.99 7.50
N ALA A 262 6.72 -15.53 7.87
CA ALA A 262 5.52 -14.76 8.19
C ALA A 262 5.75 -13.85 9.42
N ALA A 263 6.35 -14.40 10.48
CA ALA A 263 6.71 -13.63 11.68
C ALA A 263 7.69 -12.49 11.37
N SER A 264 8.58 -12.68 10.39
CA SER A 264 9.55 -11.65 10.00
C SER A 264 8.88 -10.39 9.42
N GLN A 265 7.68 -10.51 8.86
CA GLN A 265 6.91 -9.37 8.32
C GLN A 265 6.48 -8.39 9.42
N PHE A 266 6.45 -8.82 10.68
CA PHE A 266 6.10 -7.98 11.82
C PHE A 266 7.32 -7.35 12.50
N ARG A 267 8.54 -7.58 11.97
CA ARG A 267 9.76 -6.93 12.44
C ARG A 267 9.83 -5.53 11.88
N VAL A 268 10.01 -4.56 12.76
CA VAL A 268 10.17 -3.16 12.38
C VAL A 268 11.43 -2.57 12.99
N ILE A 269 12.16 -1.84 12.17
CA ILE A 269 13.31 -1.05 12.58
C ILE A 269 12.79 0.21 13.27
N ARG A 270 13.19 0.41 14.53
CA ARG A 270 13.07 1.72 15.19
C ARG A 270 14.42 2.40 15.07
N VAL A 271 14.42 3.58 14.46
CA VAL A 271 15.56 4.49 14.52
C VAL A 271 15.15 5.63 15.44
N SER A 272 15.59 5.61 16.71
CA SER A 272 15.36 6.77 17.59
C SER A 272 16.17 7.97 17.09
N GLN A 273 15.71 9.19 17.40
CA GLN A 273 16.43 10.42 17.02
C GLN A 273 17.85 10.47 17.60
N HIS A 274 18.09 9.82 18.75
CA HIS A 274 19.41 9.68 19.40
C HIS A 274 20.33 8.68 18.67
N GLU A 275 19.77 7.65 18.04
CA GLU A 275 20.52 6.59 17.34
C GLU A 275 21.01 7.01 15.94
N ARG A 276 20.33 7.99 15.29
CA ARG A 276 20.81 8.57 14.01
C ARG A 276 22.20 9.21 14.14
N ALA A 277 22.57 9.68 15.33
CA ALA A 277 23.86 10.28 15.61
C ALA A 277 24.96 9.24 15.96
N THR A 278 24.59 8.01 16.31
CA THR A 278 25.51 6.98 16.82
C THR A 278 25.57 5.70 15.99
N GLY A 279 24.76 5.58 14.93
CA GLY A 279 24.79 4.46 13.99
C GLY A 279 24.21 3.14 14.52
N GLY A 280 23.54 3.15 15.68
CA GLY A 280 22.88 1.96 16.24
C GLY A 280 21.51 1.69 15.61
N GLU A 281 21.25 0.46 15.16
CA GLU A 281 19.94 0.03 14.63
C GLU A 281 19.23 -0.88 15.65
N ARG A 282 18.04 -0.48 16.15
CA ARG A 282 17.25 -1.31 17.08
C ARG A 282 16.02 -1.88 16.39
N ARG A 283 15.90 -3.21 16.32
CA ARG A 283 14.75 -3.91 15.72
C ARG A 283 13.75 -4.33 16.80
N THR A 284 12.48 -4.00 16.62
CA THR A 284 11.37 -4.37 17.52
C THR A 284 10.30 -5.14 16.73
N ILE A 285 9.64 -6.11 17.35
CA ILE A 285 8.47 -6.76 16.75
C ILE A 285 7.23 -5.94 17.11
N ILE A 286 6.41 -5.58 16.12
CA ILE A 286 5.09 -5.00 16.36
C ILE A 286 4.08 -6.13 16.20
N ALA A 287 3.75 -6.79 17.31
CA ALA A 287 2.59 -7.66 17.41
C ALA A 287 1.47 -6.87 18.08
N GLY A 288 0.56 -6.31 17.29
CA GLY A 288 -0.57 -5.54 17.80
C GLY A 288 -1.72 -5.60 16.82
N GLY A 289 -2.81 -6.27 17.22
CA GLY A 289 -4.11 -6.03 16.62
C GLY A 289 -4.44 -4.55 16.83
N LEU A 290 -4.70 -3.83 15.74
CA LEU A 290 -5.12 -2.44 15.83
C LEU A 290 -6.40 -2.37 16.68
N PRO A 291 -6.48 -1.48 17.67
CA PRO A 291 -7.64 -1.40 18.55
C PRO A 291 -8.87 -1.04 17.71
N VAL A 292 -9.87 -1.92 17.74
CA VAL A 292 -11.23 -1.59 17.32
C VAL A 292 -11.73 -0.54 18.31
N VAL A 293 -11.63 0.73 17.94
CA VAL A 293 -12.27 1.81 18.70
C VAL A 293 -13.78 1.69 18.46
N ARG A 294 -14.46 0.87 19.27
CA ARG A 294 -15.92 0.92 19.40
C ARG A 294 -16.26 2.28 20.02
N ARG A 295 -16.75 3.23 19.20
CA ARG A 295 -17.56 4.33 19.72
C ARG A 295 -18.88 3.76 20.23
N LEU A 296 -18.93 3.38 21.50
CA LEU A 296 -20.19 3.21 22.20
C LEU A 296 -20.67 4.60 22.61
N GLY A 297 -21.62 5.13 21.83
CA GLY A 297 -22.47 6.21 22.29
C GLY A 297 -23.51 5.66 23.26
N ALA A 298 -23.51 6.13 24.50
CA ALA A 298 -24.69 6.14 25.34
C ALA A 298 -24.54 7.22 26.42
N ARG A 299 -25.51 8.13 26.43
CA ARG A 299 -25.77 9.08 27.51
C ARG A 299 -26.28 8.29 28.72
N HIS A 300 -25.74 8.53 29.91
CA HIS A 300 -26.56 8.65 31.12
C HIS A 300 -25.79 9.26 32.30
N HIS A 301 -26.58 9.94 33.12
CA HIS A 301 -26.30 10.76 34.28
C HIS A 301 -25.47 10.11 35.41
N ASP A 302 -24.76 11.01 36.11
CA ASP A 302 -24.49 11.06 37.55
C ASP A 302 -24.30 9.74 38.32
N ARG A 303 -23.07 9.53 38.81
CA ARG A 303 -22.79 9.59 40.26
C ARG A 303 -21.30 9.63 40.56
N VAL A 304 -20.95 10.63 41.37
CA VAL A 304 -19.67 10.88 42.00
C VAL A 304 -19.34 9.76 43.00
N ALA A 305 -18.12 9.23 42.93
CA ALA A 305 -17.43 8.63 44.07
C ALA A 305 -15.94 8.99 44.01
N ARG A 306 -15.54 9.89 44.90
CA ARG A 306 -14.15 10.25 45.20
C ARG A 306 -13.46 9.06 45.88
N VAL A 307 -12.25 8.75 45.45
CA VAL A 307 -11.22 8.16 46.31
C VAL A 307 -9.92 8.88 46.00
N ASP A 308 -9.45 9.66 46.97
CA ASP A 308 -8.16 10.34 47.00
C ASP A 308 -7.04 9.31 47.21
N ALA A 309 -5.98 9.39 46.41
CA ALA A 309 -4.63 8.98 46.80
C ALA A 309 -3.61 9.81 46.01
N GLY A 310 -2.89 10.66 46.73
CA GLY A 310 -2.08 11.75 46.18
C GLY A 310 -0.82 11.33 45.42
N GLY A 311 -0.47 12.16 44.44
CA GLY A 311 0.82 12.17 43.76
C GLY A 311 0.94 13.42 42.88
N ARG A 312 1.92 14.28 43.18
CA ARG A 312 2.11 15.65 42.67
C ARG A 312 2.22 15.75 41.14
N LEU A 313 1.54 16.74 40.56
CA LEU A 313 1.74 17.27 39.19
C LEU A 313 2.81 18.39 39.19
N PRO A 314 3.66 18.52 38.16
CA PRO A 314 4.20 19.81 37.73
C PRO A 314 3.37 20.40 36.57
N GLY A 315 3.28 21.73 36.55
CA GLY A 315 2.34 22.55 35.75
C GLY A 315 2.61 22.65 34.24
N PRO A 316 1.75 23.40 33.52
CA PRO A 316 1.60 23.30 32.06
C PRO A 316 2.57 24.24 31.34
N GLY A 317 3.23 23.72 30.30
CA GLY A 317 4.17 24.50 29.50
C GLY A 317 4.67 23.75 28.28
N ALA A 318 3.77 23.30 27.40
CA ALA A 318 4.09 22.94 26.02
C ALA A 318 2.82 23.07 25.15
N PRO A 319 2.89 23.73 23.97
CA PRO A 319 1.73 23.89 23.11
C PRO A 319 1.32 22.57 22.47
N ASN A 320 0.00 22.39 22.37
CA ASN A 320 -0.64 21.27 21.69
C ASN A 320 -0.40 21.36 20.16
N PRO A 321 0.12 20.33 19.48
CA PRO A 321 0.40 20.37 18.04
C PRO A 321 -0.86 20.36 17.14
N TYR A 322 -2.07 20.54 17.69
CA TYR A 322 -3.33 20.53 16.95
C TYR A 322 -3.96 21.92 16.68
N ASP A 323 -3.30 23.03 17.02
CA ASP A 323 -3.89 24.38 16.91
C ASP A 323 -3.56 25.19 15.62
N LEU A 324 -3.03 24.56 14.58
CA LEU A 324 -2.81 25.21 13.28
C LEU A 324 -3.84 24.75 12.25
N CYS A 325 -5.08 25.25 12.37
CA CYS A 325 -6.04 25.44 11.27
C CYS A 325 -7.37 26.02 11.81
N GLN A 326 -7.38 27.32 12.13
CA GLN A 326 -8.62 28.09 12.16
C GLN A 326 -8.50 29.23 11.16
N LEU A 327 -9.06 29.03 9.96
CA LEU A 327 -9.32 30.12 9.01
C LEU A 327 -10.79 30.58 9.17
N PRO A 328 -11.07 31.89 9.07
CA PRO A 328 -12.40 32.44 9.31
C PRO A 328 -13.38 32.16 8.16
N ARG A 329 -14.64 31.84 8.50
CA ARG A 329 -15.75 31.69 7.55
C ARG A 329 -16.08 33.03 6.87
N PRO A 330 -16.33 33.08 5.55
CA PRO A 330 -16.87 34.28 4.93
C PRO A 330 -18.36 34.45 5.26
N ARG A 331 -18.75 35.70 5.53
CA ARG A 331 -20.15 36.11 5.74
C ARG A 331 -20.89 36.16 4.40
N HIS A 332 -22.09 35.60 4.38
CA HIS A 332 -23.08 35.79 3.31
C HIS A 332 -23.44 37.28 3.17
N ALA A 333 -23.34 37.82 1.96
CA ALA A 333 -24.04 39.04 1.56
C ALA A 333 -25.09 38.66 0.51
N ALA A 334 -26.34 38.98 0.83
CA ALA A 334 -27.46 38.92 -0.08
C ALA A 334 -27.46 40.16 -0.97
N GLU A 335 -27.55 39.99 -2.29
CA GLU A 335 -27.89 41.08 -3.20
C GLU A 335 -29.26 40.84 -3.83
N ARG A 336 -30.06 41.90 -3.75
CA ARG A 336 -31.44 42.00 -4.20
C ARG A 336 -31.48 42.27 -5.69
N VAL A 337 -32.52 41.69 -6.29
CA VAL A 337 -33.12 42.05 -7.56
C VAL A 337 -33.36 43.56 -7.66
N SER A 338 -32.99 44.14 -8.79
CA SER A 338 -33.73 45.20 -9.51
C SER A 338 -33.46 45.05 -11.00
#